data_AF-A0A3R6DAC6-F1
#
_entry.id   AF-A0A3R6DAC6-F1
#
_cell.length_a   1.000
_cell.length_b   1.000
_cell.length_c   1.000
_cell.angle_alpha   90.00
_cell.angle_beta   90.00
_cell.angle_gamma   90.00
#
_symmetry.space_group_name_H-M   'P 1'
#
loop_
_entity.id
_entity.type
_entity.pdbx_description
1 polymer ?
#
loop_
_entity_poly.entity_id
_entity_poly.type
_entity_poly.pdbx_seq_one_letter_code
_entity_poly.pdbx_strand_id
1 'polypeptide(L)'
;KLTPFGGIFSIMEKFDSMLSPVIDSTLGQRCSSIIGYQFSEIVRSLMSVYFCGGSCVEDVTSQLMRHLSYHPTLRTCSSDTILRAIKELTQENISYTSDQGKTYDFNTADKLNTLLINALVSTGELKEIEEYDVDFDHQFLETEKYDAKPTYKKFLGYRPGVYVIGDKIVYIENSDG
;
A
#
# COMPACT_ATOMS: atom_id res chain seq x y z
N LYS A 1 19.18 27.01 9.25
CA LYS A 1 18.57 26.28 10.40
C LYS A 1 18.40 24.84 9.95
N LEU A 2 18.95 23.87 10.68
CA LEU A 2 18.80 22.45 10.31
C LEU A 2 17.37 22.01 10.65
N THR A 3 16.68 21.39 9.70
CA THR A 3 15.34 20.86 9.90
C THR A 3 15.42 19.34 9.95
N PRO A 4 15.07 18.68 11.07
CA PRO A 4 14.95 17.23 11.12
C PRO A 4 14.05 16.74 9.97
N PHE A 5 14.41 15.61 9.36
CA PHE A 5 13.73 15.03 8.22
C PHE A 5 13.72 15.88 6.93
N GLY A 6 14.44 17.01 6.86
CA GLY A 6 14.42 17.88 5.67
C GLY A 6 14.85 17.20 4.36
N GLY A 7 15.64 16.12 4.41
CA GLY A 7 15.99 15.33 3.23
C GLY A 7 14.78 14.66 2.55
N ILE A 8 13.72 14.40 3.31
CA ILE A 8 12.51 13.75 2.81
C ILE A 8 11.77 14.60 1.77
N PHE A 9 11.93 15.93 1.79
CA PHE A 9 11.19 16.82 0.89
C PHE A 9 11.49 16.52 -0.58
N SER A 10 12.76 16.27 -0.91
CA SER A 10 13.14 15.86 -2.27
C SER A 10 12.49 14.53 -2.70
N ILE A 11 12.32 13.59 -1.76
CA ILE A 11 11.66 12.31 -1.99
C ILE A 11 10.16 12.53 -2.21
N MET A 12 9.54 13.43 -1.42
CA MET A 12 8.11 13.74 -1.52
C MET A 12 7.74 14.50 -2.78
N GLU A 13 8.61 15.39 -3.26
CA GLU A 13 8.44 16.05 -4.57
C GLU A 13 8.52 15.05 -5.71
N LYS A 14 9.50 14.13 -5.65
CA LYS A 14 9.64 13.07 -6.64
C LYS A 14 8.45 12.10 -6.62
N PHE A 15 7.98 11.73 -5.44
CA PHE A 15 6.73 10.97 -5.27
C PHE A 15 5.55 11.69 -5.92
N ASP A 16 5.37 12.99 -5.65
CA ASP A 16 4.28 13.76 -6.23
C ASP A 16 4.33 13.81 -7.76
N SER A 17 5.52 13.95 -8.33
CA SER A 17 5.66 14.02 -9.78
C SER A 17 5.38 12.70 -10.49
N MET A 18 5.74 11.56 -9.88
CA MET A 18 5.68 10.25 -10.54
C MET A 18 4.46 9.43 -10.13
N LEU A 19 4.07 9.46 -8.85
CA LEU A 19 3.09 8.53 -8.29
C LEU A 19 1.74 9.17 -8.00
N SER A 20 1.69 10.45 -7.60
CA SER A 20 0.40 11.08 -7.26
C SER A 20 -0.63 11.06 -8.41
N PRO A 21 -0.26 11.37 -9.68
CA PRO A 21 -1.20 11.25 -10.81
C PRO A 21 -1.68 9.82 -11.04
N VAL A 22 -0.81 8.83 -10.85
CA VAL A 22 -1.11 7.41 -11.06
C VAL A 22 -2.04 6.88 -9.97
N ILE A 23 -1.78 7.26 -8.71
CA ILE A 23 -2.62 6.89 -7.57
C ILE A 23 -4.02 7.45 -7.75
N ASP A 24 -4.15 8.75 -8.02
CA ASP A 24 -5.47 9.38 -8.08
C ASP A 24 -6.25 9.00 -9.34
N SER A 25 -5.58 8.70 -10.46
CA SER A 25 -6.25 8.18 -11.66
C SER A 25 -6.69 6.72 -11.50
N THR A 26 -5.89 5.88 -10.84
CA THR A 26 -6.21 4.46 -10.65
C THR A 26 -7.23 4.23 -9.53
N LEU A 27 -7.06 4.90 -8.39
CA LEU A 27 -7.97 4.77 -7.24
C LEU A 27 -9.20 5.69 -7.35
N GLY A 28 -9.18 6.64 -8.27
CA GLY A 28 -10.24 7.62 -8.45
C GLY A 28 -10.21 8.73 -7.40
N GLN A 29 -11.08 9.73 -7.59
CA GLN A 29 -11.24 10.82 -6.64
C GLN A 29 -11.82 10.31 -5.32
N ARG A 30 -11.13 10.58 -4.22
CA ARG A 30 -11.60 10.24 -2.87
C ARG A 30 -12.53 11.31 -2.32
N CYS A 31 -12.22 12.58 -2.57
CA CYS A 31 -12.95 13.72 -2.05
C CYS A 31 -13.18 14.74 -3.17
N SER A 32 -14.42 15.20 -3.34
CA SER A 32 -14.76 16.29 -4.28
C SER A 32 -14.53 17.69 -3.68
N SER A 33 -14.19 17.77 -2.39
CA SER A 33 -13.99 19.01 -1.63
C SER A 33 -12.52 19.32 -1.41
N ILE A 34 -12.20 20.62 -1.36
CA ILE A 34 -10.87 21.17 -1.03
C ILE A 34 -10.41 20.79 0.39
N ILE A 35 -11.35 20.47 1.28
CA ILE A 35 -11.07 20.17 2.70
C ILE A 35 -10.59 18.71 2.88
N GLY A 36 -10.84 17.84 1.90
CA GLY A 36 -10.45 16.43 1.96
C GLY A 36 -9.00 16.17 1.54
N TYR A 37 -8.59 14.92 1.69
CA TYR A 37 -7.33 14.38 1.15
C TYR A 37 -7.63 13.36 0.05
N GLN A 38 -6.94 13.47 -1.08
CA GLN A 38 -6.93 12.45 -2.13
C GLN A 38 -6.11 11.24 -1.71
N PHE A 39 -6.24 10.12 -2.45
CA PHE A 39 -5.49 8.92 -2.12
C PHE A 39 -3.98 9.13 -2.26
N SER A 40 -3.52 9.90 -3.23
CA SER A 40 -2.10 10.25 -3.39
C SER A 40 -1.50 10.91 -2.15
N GLU A 41 -2.19 11.92 -1.60
CA GLU A 41 -1.79 12.61 -0.37
C GLU A 41 -1.73 11.67 0.83
N ILE A 42 -2.67 10.73 0.91
CA ILE A 42 -2.77 9.76 2.01
C ILE A 42 -1.66 8.70 1.91
N VAL A 43 -1.46 8.12 0.73
CA VAL A 43 -0.37 7.15 0.49
C VAL A 43 0.97 7.81 0.73
N ARG A 44 1.17 9.05 0.28
CA ARG A 44 2.40 9.80 0.55
C ARG A 44 2.62 10.05 2.04
N SER A 45 1.57 10.41 2.77
CA SER A 45 1.63 10.59 4.23
C SER A 45 2.03 9.29 4.92
N LEU A 46 1.47 8.15 4.52
CA LEU A 46 1.87 6.83 5.03
C LEU A 46 3.33 6.49 4.68
N MET A 47 3.75 6.73 3.42
CA MET A 47 5.12 6.47 2.97
C MET A 47 6.17 7.27 3.75
N SER A 48 5.80 8.46 4.26
CA SER A 48 6.71 9.25 5.09
C SER A 48 7.16 8.52 6.36
N VAL A 49 6.36 7.60 6.90
CA VAL A 49 6.75 6.74 8.03
C VAL A 49 7.92 5.86 7.62
N TYR A 50 7.76 5.11 6.53
CA TYR A 50 8.76 4.15 6.08
C TYR A 50 10.06 4.83 5.63
N PHE A 51 9.97 5.96 4.92
CA PHE A 51 11.17 6.72 4.52
C PHE A 51 11.90 7.36 5.71
N CYS A 52 11.23 7.56 6.83
CA CYS A 52 11.84 8.01 8.08
C CYS A 52 12.28 6.85 9.00
N GLY A 53 12.15 5.59 8.55
CA GLY A 53 12.50 4.41 9.34
C GLY A 53 11.51 4.06 10.45
N GLY A 54 10.29 4.61 10.40
CA GLY A 54 9.20 4.23 11.30
C GLY A 54 8.51 2.94 10.83
N SER A 55 7.72 2.36 11.72
CA SER A 55 6.94 1.13 11.46
C SER A 55 5.49 1.24 11.92
N CYS A 56 5.08 2.39 12.45
CA CYS A 56 3.78 2.61 13.08
C CYS A 56 3.06 3.78 12.41
N VAL A 57 1.79 3.63 12.01
CA VAL A 57 1.07 4.69 11.28
C VAL A 57 0.86 5.94 12.14
N GLU A 58 0.80 5.77 13.45
CA GLU A 58 0.72 6.79 14.48
C GLU A 58 1.94 7.73 14.49
N ASP A 59 3.08 7.28 13.96
CA ASP A 59 4.30 8.11 13.82
C ASP A 59 4.08 9.28 12.86
N VAL A 60 3.16 9.17 11.89
CA VAL A 60 2.78 10.30 11.03
C VAL A 60 2.32 11.47 11.88
N THR A 61 1.35 11.23 12.77
CA THR A 61 0.74 12.28 13.59
C THR A 61 1.68 12.70 14.73
N SER A 62 2.30 11.74 15.40
CA SER A 62 3.04 11.99 16.66
C SER A 62 4.47 12.49 16.44
N GLN A 63 5.14 12.08 15.35
CA GLN A 63 6.54 12.40 15.09
C GLN A 63 6.73 13.29 13.86
N LEU A 64 6.08 12.97 12.74
CA LEU A 64 6.47 13.53 11.43
C LEU A 64 5.70 14.79 11.03
N MET A 65 4.41 14.88 11.32
CA MET A 65 3.51 15.92 10.78
C MET A 65 4.00 17.34 11.07
N ARG A 66 4.58 17.60 12.26
CA ARG A 66 5.16 18.90 12.60
C ARG A 66 6.36 19.27 11.72
N HIS A 67 7.18 18.30 11.36
CA HIS A 67 8.36 18.52 10.53
C HIS A 67 7.99 18.62 9.06
N LEU A 68 7.03 17.80 8.60
CA LEU A 68 6.55 17.80 7.22
C LEU A 68 5.82 19.10 6.85
N SER A 69 5.18 19.76 7.82
CA SER A 69 4.51 21.05 7.60
C SER A 69 5.46 22.22 7.29
N TYR A 70 6.78 22.02 7.42
CA TYR A 70 7.76 23.02 6.96
C TYR A 70 7.86 23.10 5.43
N HIS A 71 7.32 22.11 4.70
CA HIS A 71 7.23 22.18 3.24
C HIS A 71 5.90 22.85 2.82
N PRO A 72 5.94 23.97 2.09
CA PRO A 72 4.80 24.89 1.95
C PRO A 72 3.59 24.29 1.20
N THR A 73 3.81 23.31 0.34
CA THR A 73 2.76 22.68 -0.47
C THR A 73 2.47 21.23 -0.07
N LEU A 74 3.19 20.68 0.91
CA LEU A 74 3.04 19.30 1.34
C LEU A 74 1.86 19.19 2.32
N ARG A 75 0.76 18.57 1.87
CA ARG A 75 -0.39 18.25 2.71
C ARG A 75 -0.20 16.85 3.29
N THR A 76 0.06 16.78 4.60
CA THR A 76 0.19 15.52 5.36
C THR A 76 -1.09 15.27 6.15
N CYS A 77 -1.68 14.10 6.02
CA CYS A 77 -2.88 13.72 6.79
C CYS A 77 -2.53 12.99 8.09
N SER A 78 -3.50 12.90 9.01
CA SER A 78 -3.32 12.17 10.27
C SER A 78 -3.36 10.65 10.07
N SER A 79 -2.81 9.93 11.04
CA SER A 79 -2.94 8.47 11.18
C SER A 79 -4.40 8.01 11.09
N ASP A 80 -5.35 8.71 11.72
CA ASP A 80 -6.78 8.38 11.64
C ASP A 80 -7.33 8.47 10.21
N THR A 81 -6.85 9.44 9.43
CA THR A 81 -7.24 9.63 8.04
C THR A 81 -6.69 8.49 7.18
N ILE A 82 -5.44 8.09 7.42
CA ILE A 82 -4.80 6.96 6.75
C ILE A 82 -5.57 5.67 7.03
N LEU A 83 -5.84 5.37 8.31
CA LEU A 83 -6.56 4.16 8.71
C LEU A 83 -7.98 4.11 8.12
N ARG A 84 -8.65 5.26 7.99
CA ARG A 84 -9.95 5.33 7.33
C ARG A 84 -9.85 5.04 5.84
N ALA A 85 -8.86 5.60 5.15
CA ALA A 85 -8.65 5.34 3.73
C ALA A 85 -8.28 3.87 3.46
N ILE A 86 -7.49 3.23 4.33
CA ILE A 86 -7.22 1.79 4.24
C ILE A 86 -8.54 1.00 4.30
N LYS A 87 -9.45 1.34 5.22
CA LYS A 87 -10.79 0.74 5.28
C LYS A 87 -11.64 1.03 4.05
N GLU A 88 -11.53 2.21 3.46
CA GLU A 88 -12.26 2.55 2.23
C GLU A 88 -11.75 1.76 1.01
N LEU A 89 -10.49 1.28 1.05
CA LEU A 89 -9.87 0.48 -0.01
C LEU A 89 -10.05 -1.03 0.19
N THR A 90 -10.64 -1.49 1.29
CA THR A 90 -10.89 -2.93 1.49
C THR A 90 -11.93 -3.45 0.50
N GLN A 91 -11.68 -4.65 -0.02
CA GLN A 91 -12.60 -5.38 -0.87
C GLN A 91 -13.13 -6.60 -0.12
N GLU A 92 -14.36 -7.03 -0.42
CA GLU A 92 -14.89 -8.28 0.11
C GLU A 92 -14.11 -9.49 -0.44
N ASN A 93 -14.01 -10.54 0.38
CA ASN A 93 -13.37 -11.78 -0.05
C ASN A 93 -14.25 -12.52 -1.06
N ILE A 94 -13.59 -13.25 -1.95
CA ILE A 94 -14.20 -14.26 -2.81
C ILE A 94 -14.08 -15.59 -2.06
N SER A 95 -15.24 -16.19 -1.74
CA SER A 95 -15.29 -17.48 -1.04
C SER A 95 -15.55 -18.62 -2.03
N TYR A 96 -14.73 -19.66 -1.96
CA TYR A 96 -14.89 -20.90 -2.73
C TYR A 96 -15.06 -22.09 -1.80
N THR A 97 -16.15 -22.84 -1.97
CA THR A 97 -16.38 -24.09 -1.24
C THR A 97 -16.06 -25.28 -2.14
N SER A 98 -15.05 -26.05 -1.75
CA SER A 98 -14.65 -27.30 -2.43
C SER A 98 -15.70 -28.40 -2.29
N ASP A 99 -15.62 -29.42 -3.14
CA ASP A 99 -16.49 -30.62 -3.10
C ASP A 99 -16.43 -31.38 -1.76
N GLN A 100 -15.38 -31.17 -0.97
CA GLN A 100 -15.21 -31.74 0.38
C GLN A 100 -15.85 -30.87 1.48
N GLY A 101 -16.56 -29.80 1.12
CA GLY A 101 -17.23 -28.88 2.05
C GLY A 101 -16.29 -27.89 2.76
N LYS A 102 -15.02 -27.79 2.35
CA LYS A 102 -14.09 -26.77 2.87
C LYS A 102 -14.24 -25.46 2.10
N THR A 103 -14.40 -24.36 2.83
CA THR A 103 -14.47 -23.00 2.28
C THR A 103 -13.11 -22.32 2.40
N TYR A 104 -12.68 -21.69 1.32
CA TYR A 104 -11.45 -20.92 1.22
C TYR A 104 -11.81 -19.50 0.80
N ASP A 105 -11.21 -18.51 1.44
CA ASP A 105 -11.41 -17.11 1.11
C ASP A 105 -10.14 -16.57 0.46
N PHE A 106 -10.30 -15.86 -0.65
CA PHE A 106 -9.22 -15.16 -1.32
C PHE A 106 -9.63 -13.76 -1.73
N ASN A 107 -8.66 -12.86 -1.86
CA ASN A 107 -8.88 -11.47 -2.22
C ASN A 107 -7.79 -11.00 -3.16
N THR A 108 -8.20 -10.64 -4.36
CA THR A 108 -7.30 -10.19 -5.43
C THR A 108 -7.07 -8.69 -5.41
N ALA A 109 -7.86 -7.91 -4.64
CA ALA A 109 -7.74 -6.46 -4.53
C ALA A 109 -7.41 -5.75 -5.88
N ASP A 110 -8.16 -6.08 -6.95
CA ASP A 110 -7.77 -5.79 -8.35
C ASP A 110 -7.36 -4.33 -8.59
N LYS A 111 -8.05 -3.40 -7.91
CA LYS A 111 -7.76 -1.96 -8.01
C LYS A 111 -6.38 -1.59 -7.45
N LEU A 112 -5.98 -2.20 -6.34
CA LEU A 112 -4.67 -2.00 -5.73
C LEU A 112 -3.57 -2.71 -6.53
N ASN A 113 -3.85 -3.90 -7.07
CA ASN A 113 -2.91 -4.58 -7.97
C ASN A 113 -2.72 -3.82 -9.28
N THR A 114 -3.77 -3.23 -9.84
CA THR A 114 -3.66 -2.31 -10.99
C THR A 114 -2.79 -1.11 -10.64
N LEU A 115 -2.97 -0.53 -9.45
CA LEU A 115 -2.15 0.58 -8.99
C LEU A 115 -0.67 0.18 -8.85
N LEU A 116 -0.39 -1.02 -8.34
CA LEU A 116 0.97 -1.53 -8.18
C LEU A 116 1.70 -1.60 -9.53
N ILE A 117 1.07 -2.19 -10.55
CA ILE A 117 1.62 -2.24 -11.91
C ILE A 117 1.82 -0.84 -12.48
N ASN A 118 0.79 0.01 -12.42
CA ASN A 118 0.88 1.37 -12.96
C ASN A 118 1.98 2.20 -12.27
N ALA A 119 2.19 1.99 -10.96
CA ALA A 119 3.26 2.64 -10.22
C ALA A 119 4.63 2.21 -10.73
N LEU A 120 4.85 0.90 -10.94
CA LEU A 120 6.11 0.37 -11.49
C LEU A 120 6.39 0.90 -12.90
N VAL A 121 5.37 0.98 -13.75
CA VAL A 121 5.49 1.56 -15.09
C VAL A 121 5.84 3.05 -15.00
N SER A 122 5.16 3.81 -14.15
CA SER A 122 5.39 5.25 -14.01
C SER A 122 6.79 5.58 -13.46
N THR A 123 7.35 4.72 -12.61
CA THR A 123 8.73 4.85 -12.12
C THR A 123 9.78 4.34 -13.11
N GLY A 124 9.36 3.77 -14.25
CA GLY A 124 10.24 3.18 -15.26
C GLY A 124 10.84 1.83 -14.85
N GLU A 125 10.30 1.21 -13.81
CA GLU A 125 10.72 -0.10 -13.31
C GLU A 125 10.19 -1.25 -14.19
N LEU A 126 9.06 -1.01 -14.88
CA LEU A 126 8.50 -1.86 -15.93
C LEU A 126 8.19 -1.04 -17.19
N LYS A 127 8.14 -1.70 -18.34
CA LYS A 127 7.73 -1.13 -19.64
C LYS A 127 6.37 -1.70 -20.05
N GLU A 128 5.53 -0.88 -20.67
CA GLU A 128 4.15 -1.27 -21.04
C GLU A 128 4.07 -2.36 -22.12
N ILE A 129 5.06 -2.42 -23.02
CA ILE A 129 5.05 -3.32 -24.19
C ILE A 129 6.30 -4.20 -24.12
N GLU A 130 6.37 -5.02 -23.08
CA GLU A 130 7.44 -5.98 -22.85
C GLU A 130 6.85 -7.25 -22.23
N GLU A 131 7.37 -8.40 -22.64
CA GLU A 131 7.04 -9.69 -22.03
C GLU A 131 7.96 -9.92 -20.83
N TYR A 132 7.40 -10.42 -19.74
CA TYR A 132 8.12 -10.67 -18.51
C TYR A 132 7.86 -12.09 -18.02
N ASP A 133 8.92 -12.72 -17.52
CA ASP A 133 8.79 -13.93 -16.73
C ASP A 133 8.30 -13.55 -15.32
N VAL A 134 7.22 -14.19 -14.90
CA VAL A 134 6.59 -13.95 -13.59
C VAL A 134 6.82 -15.17 -12.71
N ASP A 135 7.46 -14.95 -11.57
CA ASP A 135 7.60 -15.95 -10.52
C ASP A 135 6.47 -15.80 -9.49
N PHE A 136 6.06 -16.92 -8.90
CA PHE A 136 5.02 -16.98 -7.89
C PHE A 136 5.52 -17.68 -6.64
N ASP A 137 5.33 -17.03 -5.49
CA ASP A 137 5.63 -17.58 -4.19
C ASP A 137 4.54 -17.26 -3.17
N HIS A 138 4.32 -18.19 -2.24
CA HIS A 138 3.56 -17.89 -1.03
C HIS A 138 4.48 -17.24 0.00
N GLN A 139 4.19 -16.01 0.37
CA GLN A 139 4.84 -15.35 1.50
C GLN A 139 4.07 -15.63 2.78
N PHE A 140 4.78 -15.65 3.90
CA PHE A 140 4.18 -15.92 5.20
C PHE A 140 4.41 -14.76 6.14
N LEU A 141 3.32 -14.21 6.66
CA LEU A 141 3.34 -13.10 7.61
C LEU A 141 2.80 -13.61 8.94
N GLU A 142 3.70 -14.03 9.82
CA GLU A 142 3.35 -14.45 11.18
C GLU A 142 2.80 -13.24 11.97
N THR A 143 1.63 -13.41 12.56
CA THR A 143 0.97 -12.37 13.37
C THR A 143 -0.13 -12.96 14.24
N GLU A 144 -0.41 -12.30 15.36
CA GLU A 144 -1.48 -12.65 16.30
C GLU A 144 -2.69 -11.72 16.15
N LYS A 145 -2.95 -11.23 14.93
CA LYS A 145 -4.14 -10.42 14.68
C LYS A 145 -5.39 -11.27 14.84
N TYR A 146 -6.50 -10.64 15.21
CA TYR A 146 -7.76 -11.31 15.51
C TYR A 146 -8.25 -12.22 14.37
N ASP A 147 -8.02 -11.81 13.13
CA ASP A 147 -8.42 -12.47 11.89
C ASP A 147 -7.36 -13.44 11.33
N ALA A 148 -6.20 -13.58 11.96
CA ALA A 148 -5.13 -14.47 11.50
C ALA A 148 -5.54 -15.94 11.60
N LYS A 149 -5.23 -16.73 10.56
CA LYS A 149 -5.58 -18.15 10.50
C LYS A 149 -4.35 -19.05 10.74
N PRO A 150 -4.54 -20.29 11.25
CA PRO A 150 -3.45 -21.25 11.39
C PRO A 150 -2.83 -21.62 10.05
N THR A 151 -1.50 -21.60 10.00
CA THR A 151 -0.74 -21.97 8.82
C THR A 151 -0.23 -23.42 8.91
N TYR A 152 -0.05 -24.09 7.76
CA TYR A 152 0.68 -25.36 7.62
C TYR A 152 2.12 -25.28 8.15
N LYS A 153 2.70 -24.08 8.25
CA LYS A 153 4.01 -23.83 8.89
C LYS A 153 3.92 -23.74 10.43
N LYS A 154 2.73 -24.00 11.00
CA LYS A 154 2.45 -24.13 12.43
C LYS A 154 2.53 -22.83 13.24
N PHE A 155 2.20 -21.70 12.63
CA PHE A 155 1.97 -20.40 13.32
C PHE A 155 0.69 -19.74 12.82
N LEU A 156 0.17 -18.74 13.55
CA LEU A 156 -0.93 -17.89 13.10
C LEU A 156 -0.40 -16.79 12.16
N GLY A 157 -1.07 -16.56 11.04
CA GLY A 157 -0.65 -15.51 10.14
C GLY A 157 -1.43 -15.44 8.85
N TYR A 158 -0.92 -14.62 7.93
CA TYR A 158 -1.43 -14.50 6.56
C TYR A 158 -0.51 -15.22 5.58
N ARG A 159 -1.09 -15.64 4.46
CA ARG A 159 -0.39 -16.36 3.40
C ARG A 159 -0.69 -15.76 2.03
N PRO A 160 -0.26 -14.52 1.78
CA PRO A 160 -0.45 -13.94 0.47
C PRO A 160 0.32 -14.71 -0.60
N GLY A 161 -0.34 -14.96 -1.73
CA GLY A 161 0.32 -15.26 -2.99
C GLY A 161 0.96 -13.99 -3.52
N VAL A 162 2.27 -14.02 -3.75
CA VAL A 162 3.04 -12.88 -4.24
C VAL A 162 3.65 -13.25 -5.57
N TYR A 163 3.36 -12.43 -6.57
CA TYR A 163 3.92 -12.59 -7.91
C TYR A 163 4.97 -11.51 -8.10
N VAL A 164 6.11 -11.90 -8.65
CA VAL A 164 7.26 -11.03 -8.84
C VAL A 164 7.81 -11.10 -10.26
N ILE A 165 8.35 -9.98 -10.74
CA ILE A 165 9.20 -9.91 -11.92
C ILE A 165 10.58 -9.48 -11.42
N GLY A 166 11.54 -10.41 -11.40
CA GLY A 166 12.84 -10.19 -10.76
C GLY A 166 12.67 -9.87 -9.27
N ASP A 167 13.00 -8.64 -8.86
CA ASP A 167 12.88 -8.16 -7.47
C ASP A 167 11.60 -7.34 -7.20
N LYS A 168 10.71 -7.22 -8.20
CA LYS A 168 9.56 -6.32 -8.17
C LYS A 168 8.30 -7.10 -7.85
N ILE A 169 7.56 -6.69 -6.84
CA ILE A 169 6.24 -7.25 -6.56
C ILE A 169 5.26 -6.64 -7.57
N VAL A 170 4.58 -7.50 -8.33
CA VAL A 170 3.70 -7.08 -9.43
C VAL A 170 2.24 -7.44 -9.18
N TYR A 171 1.98 -8.39 -8.29
CA TYR A 171 0.63 -8.73 -7.88
C TYR A 171 0.65 -9.42 -6.51
N ILE A 172 -0.35 -9.10 -5.68
CA ILE A 172 -0.57 -9.72 -4.37
C ILE A 172 -2.00 -10.24 -4.31
N GLU A 173 -2.16 -11.51 -3.97
CA GLU A 173 -3.44 -12.12 -3.64
C GLU A 173 -3.42 -12.54 -2.19
N ASN A 174 -4.34 -12.03 -1.38
CA ASN A 174 -4.48 -12.53 -0.03
C ASN A 174 -5.29 -13.83 -0.06
N SER A 175 -4.68 -14.94 0.35
CA SER A 175 -5.40 -16.18 0.65
C SER A 175 -5.51 -16.30 2.16
N ASP A 176 -6.72 -16.32 2.69
CA ASP A 176 -6.93 -16.49 4.11
C ASP A 176 -6.74 -17.96 4.48
N GLY A 177 -5.48 -18.34 4.76
CA GLY A 177 -5.12 -19.53 5.52
C GLY A 177 -5.19 -20.85 4.78
#